data_AF-A0A3D5UJU9-F1
#
_entry.id   AF-A0A3D5UJU9-F1
#
_cell.length_a   1.000
_cell.length_b   1.000
_cell.length_c   1.000
_cell.angle_alpha   90.00
_cell.angle_beta   90.00
_cell.angle_gamma   90.00
#
_symmetry.space_group_name_H-M   'P 1'
#
loop_
_entity.id
_entity.type
_entity.pdbx_description
1 polymer ?
#
loop_
_entity_poly.entity_id
_entity_poly.type
_entity_poly.pdbx_seq_one_letter_code
_entity_poly.pdbx_strand_id
1 'polypeptide(L)'
;ADLAIMNTYYIGRMLNSADPEEVKVASDVEIFFPSQETDGTHINVSGIAVTKHAKNPGNAIKLMEFLSEAEAQKLFAEANNEFPANPEVEWTSWLQGLGEFKEQDLDLTVLGDNHSRVIMVWDRGGFQ
;
A
#
# COMPACT_ATOMS: atom_id res chain seq x y z
N ALA A 1 9.52 -20.07 -7.28
CA ALA A 1 8.25 -20.18 -6.53
C ALA A 1 7.14 -19.85 -7.51
N ASP A 2 6.02 -20.56 -7.47
CA ASP A 2 4.93 -20.35 -8.43
C ASP A 2 4.03 -19.16 -8.02
N LEU A 3 4.10 -18.73 -6.75
CA LEU A 3 3.34 -17.62 -6.19
C LEU A 3 4.21 -16.87 -5.16
N ALA A 4 3.99 -15.56 -5.05
CA ALA A 4 4.57 -14.68 -4.04
C ALA A 4 3.49 -13.78 -3.44
N ILE A 5 3.63 -13.43 -2.16
CA ILE A 5 2.77 -12.46 -1.46
C ILE A 5 3.56 -11.17 -1.33
N MET A 6 3.08 -10.10 -1.94
CA MET A 6 3.77 -8.81 -1.95
C MET A 6 2.79 -7.65 -2.17
N ASN A 7 3.24 -6.45 -1.82
CA ASN A 7 2.50 -5.23 -2.15
C ASN A 7 2.70 -4.87 -3.63
N THR A 8 1.64 -4.36 -4.27
CA THR A 8 1.63 -3.99 -5.70
C THR A 8 2.70 -2.98 -6.08
N TYR A 9 2.96 -1.99 -5.21
CA TYR A 9 3.92 -0.92 -5.49
C TYR A 9 5.36 -1.41 -5.69
N TYR A 10 5.75 -2.56 -5.12
CA TYR A 10 7.08 -3.12 -5.36
C TYR A 10 7.26 -3.55 -6.81
N ILE A 11 6.24 -4.12 -7.45
CA ILE A 11 6.29 -4.45 -8.88
C ILE A 11 6.48 -3.18 -9.71
N GLY A 12 5.69 -2.14 -9.43
CA GLY A 12 5.84 -0.85 -10.11
C GLY A 12 7.24 -0.24 -9.94
N ARG A 13 7.82 -0.33 -8.73
CA ARG A 13 9.19 0.15 -8.48
C ARG A 13 10.24 -0.67 -9.21
N MET A 14 10.12 -2.00 -9.21
CA MET A 14 11.06 -2.89 -9.89
C MET A 14 11.03 -2.71 -11.40
N LEU A 15 9.85 -2.52 -12.00
CA LEU A 15 9.70 -2.20 -13.43
C LEU A 15 10.38 -0.87 -13.83
N ASN A 16 10.49 0.07 -12.89
CA ASN A 16 11.14 1.38 -13.08
C ASN A 16 12.56 1.45 -12.49
N SER A 17 13.14 0.31 -12.11
CA SER A 17 14.46 0.27 -11.48
C SER A 17 15.60 0.56 -12.46
N ALA A 18 16.70 1.09 -11.94
CA ALA A 18 17.96 1.18 -12.68
C ALA A 18 18.69 -0.17 -12.76
N ASP A 19 18.32 -1.15 -11.93
CA ASP A 19 18.86 -2.51 -11.99
C ASP A 19 18.09 -3.35 -13.02
N PRO A 20 18.74 -3.78 -14.12
CA PRO A 20 18.09 -4.59 -15.15
C PRO A 20 17.55 -5.93 -14.64
N GLU A 21 18.15 -6.52 -13.59
CA GLU A 21 17.65 -7.78 -13.04
C GLU A 21 16.33 -7.58 -12.27
N GLU A 22 16.13 -6.45 -11.59
CA GLU A 22 14.85 -6.12 -10.97
C GLU A 22 13.76 -5.94 -12.02
N VAL A 23 14.06 -5.21 -13.10
CA VAL A 23 13.14 -5.00 -14.22
C VAL A 23 12.75 -6.32 -14.86
N LYS A 24 13.73 -7.20 -15.10
CA LYS A 24 13.51 -8.54 -15.66
C LYS A 24 12.59 -9.38 -14.77
N VAL A 25 12.87 -9.47 -13.47
CA VAL A 25 12.05 -10.24 -12.53
C VAL A 25 10.60 -9.71 -12.49
N ALA A 26 10.42 -8.39 -12.43
CA ALA A 26 9.09 -7.80 -12.39
C ALA A 26 8.32 -7.92 -13.71
N SER A 27 9.02 -8.01 -14.84
CA SER A 27 8.40 -8.19 -16.16
C SER A 27 7.92 -9.64 -16.39
N ASP A 28 8.48 -10.59 -15.64
CA ASP A 28 8.16 -12.02 -15.74
C ASP A 28 7.05 -12.47 -14.76
N VAL A 29 6.46 -11.54 -13.98
CA VAL A 29 5.39 -11.83 -13.02
C VAL A 29 4.10 -11.09 -13.35
N GLU A 30 2.98 -11.71 -13.02
CA GLU A 30 1.64 -11.13 -13.17
C GLU A 30 1.02 -10.89 -11.79
N ILE A 31 0.26 -9.81 -11.66
CA ILE A 31 -0.47 -9.50 -10.42
C ILE A 31 -1.82 -10.18 -10.45
N PHE A 32 -2.09 -11.00 -9.44
CA PHE A 32 -3.40 -11.61 -9.20
C PHE A 32 -4.03 -10.99 -7.95
N PHE A 33 -5.20 -10.38 -8.11
CA PHE A 33 -6.00 -9.85 -7.00
C PHE A 33 -6.87 -10.96 -6.40
N PRO A 34 -6.61 -11.39 -5.13
CA PRO A 34 -7.33 -12.50 -4.52
C PRO A 34 -8.77 -12.12 -4.11
N SER A 35 -9.55 -13.15 -3.73
CA SER A 35 -10.85 -12.99 -3.05
C SER A 35 -11.92 -12.16 -3.78
N GLN A 36 -11.85 -12.07 -5.11
CA GLN A 36 -12.77 -11.25 -5.92
C GLN A 36 -14.24 -11.71 -5.86
N GLU A 37 -14.46 -13.01 -5.63
CA GLU A 37 -15.80 -13.60 -5.45
C GLU A 37 -16.31 -13.55 -3.99
N THR A 38 -15.46 -13.13 -3.04
CA THR A 38 -15.77 -13.11 -1.60
C THR A 38 -15.76 -11.70 -1.03
N ASP A 39 -14.78 -11.36 -0.20
CA ASP A 39 -14.65 -10.11 0.53
C ASP A 39 -13.80 -9.07 -0.20
N GLY A 40 -12.97 -9.48 -1.16
CA GLY A 40 -12.08 -8.59 -1.93
C GLY A 40 -10.61 -8.67 -1.52
N THR A 41 -9.74 -8.03 -2.30
CA THR A 41 -8.30 -7.94 -2.06
C THR A 41 -8.02 -7.12 -0.81
N HIS A 42 -7.16 -7.64 0.06
CA HIS A 42 -6.70 -6.90 1.24
C HIS A 42 -6.03 -5.57 0.86
N ILE A 43 -6.51 -4.49 1.48
CA ILE A 43 -5.91 -3.16 1.40
C ILE A 43 -5.22 -2.82 2.72
N ASN A 44 -4.06 -2.18 2.63
CA ASN A 44 -3.35 -1.62 3.76
C ASN A 44 -2.88 -0.20 3.41
N VAL A 45 -2.49 0.59 4.42
CA VAL A 45 -2.22 2.02 4.27
C VAL A 45 -0.86 2.41 4.80
N SER A 46 -0.23 3.38 4.13
CA SER A 46 0.81 4.22 4.73
C SER A 46 0.13 5.34 5.52
N GLY A 47 0.40 5.40 6.82
CA GLY A 47 -0.25 6.34 7.74
C GLY A 47 0.71 7.36 8.34
N ILE A 48 0.17 8.51 8.75
CA ILE A 48 0.90 9.55 9.47
C ILE A 48 0.11 9.98 10.72
N ALA A 49 0.83 10.36 11.79
CA ALA A 49 0.23 10.82 13.03
C ALA A 49 1.08 11.90 13.72
N VAL A 50 0.42 12.80 14.45
CA VAL A 50 1.10 13.75 15.35
C VAL A 50 1.34 13.08 16.70
N THR A 51 2.59 13.03 17.13
CA THR A 51 2.93 12.46 18.42
C THR A 51 2.49 13.36 19.58
N LYS A 52 2.15 12.76 20.71
CA LYS A 52 1.76 13.47 21.96
C LYS A 52 2.80 14.51 22.43
N HIS A 53 4.07 14.34 22.04
CA HIS A 53 5.19 15.18 22.46
C HIS A 53 5.74 16.08 21.35
N ALA A 54 5.02 16.23 20.24
CA ALA A 54 5.41 17.10 19.14
C ALA A 54 5.68 18.53 19.64
N LYS A 55 6.88 19.05 19.35
CA LYS A 55 7.27 20.43 19.72
C LYS A 55 6.65 21.48 18.81
N ASN A 56 6.26 21.08 17.59
CA ASN A 56 5.64 21.94 16.59
C ASN A 56 4.36 21.27 16.03
N PRO A 57 3.31 21.04 16.85
CA PRO A 57 2.13 20.32 16.42
C PRO A 57 1.40 21.00 15.25
N GLY A 58 1.40 22.34 15.21
CA GLY A 58 0.80 23.09 14.10
C GLY A 58 1.48 22.83 12.75
N ASN A 59 2.81 22.74 12.71
CA ASN A 59 3.54 22.41 11.49
C ASN A 59 3.36 20.94 11.10
N ALA A 60 3.25 20.05 12.09
CA ALA A 60 2.95 18.63 11.83
C ALA A 60 1.56 18.46 11.20
N ILE A 61 0.55 19.21 11.69
CA ILE A 61 -0.80 19.23 11.09
C ILE A 61 -0.73 19.75 9.64
N LYS A 62 -0.06 20.87 9.40
CA LYS A 62 0.12 21.41 8.04
C LYS A 62 0.80 20.41 7.09
N LEU A 63 1.75 19.62 7.59
CA LEU A 63 2.38 18.57 6.79
C LEU A 63 1.37 17.45 6.45
N MET A 64 0.56 17.00 7.40
CA MET A 64 -0.47 16.00 7.14
C MET A 64 -1.52 16.51 6.14
N GLU A 65 -1.94 17.77 6.28
CA GLU A 65 -2.84 18.44 5.33
C GLU A 65 -2.23 18.47 3.93
N PHE A 66 -1.00 18.97 3.80
CA PHE A 66 -0.26 18.98 2.54
C PHE A 66 -0.16 17.59 1.91
N LEU A 67 0.21 16.56 2.68
CA LEU A 67 0.32 15.19 2.17
C LEU A 67 -1.02 14.63 1.67
N SER A 68 -2.16 15.17 2.11
CA SER A 68 -3.50 14.78 1.64
C SER A 68 -4.00 15.60 0.44
N GLU A 69 -3.34 16.70 0.09
CA GLU A 69 -3.71 17.53 -1.06
C GLU A 69 -3.54 16.77 -2.38
N ALA A 70 -4.39 17.08 -3.36
CA ALA A 70 -4.40 16.40 -4.65
C ALA A 70 -3.05 16.46 -5.38
N GLU A 71 -2.36 17.61 -5.32
CA GLU A 71 -1.03 17.78 -5.94
C GLU A 71 0.01 16.87 -5.30
N ALA A 72 0.08 16.82 -3.96
CA ALA A 72 1.00 15.96 -3.25
C ALA A 72 0.70 14.47 -3.50
N GLN A 73 -0.58 14.07 -3.37
CA GLN A 73 -1.00 12.69 -3.61
C GLN A 73 -0.70 12.22 -5.03
N LYS A 74 -0.89 13.07 -6.04
CA LYS A 74 -0.49 12.77 -7.41
C LYS A 74 1.01 12.52 -7.53
N LEU A 75 1.83 13.42 -6.97
CA LEU A 75 3.29 13.29 -6.99
C LEU A 75 3.76 11.99 -6.31
N PHE A 76 3.21 11.67 -5.13
CA PHE A 76 3.59 10.46 -4.40
C PHE A 76 3.13 9.18 -5.12
N ALA A 77 1.93 9.17 -5.70
CA ALA A 77 1.44 8.04 -6.49
C ALA A 77 2.35 7.76 -7.71
N GLU A 78 2.77 8.82 -8.42
CA GLU A 78 3.70 8.72 -9.55
C GLU A 78 5.09 8.25 -9.12
N ALA A 79 5.61 8.74 -7.99
CA ALA A 79 6.95 8.39 -7.52
C ALA A 79 7.04 6.99 -6.89
N ASN A 80 6.03 6.58 -6.13
CA ASN A 80 6.08 5.37 -5.33
C ASN A 80 5.31 4.20 -5.93
N ASN A 81 4.47 4.41 -6.96
CA ASN A 81 3.53 3.42 -7.49
C ASN A 81 2.49 2.95 -6.46
N GLU A 82 2.10 3.83 -5.54
CA GLU A 82 1.05 3.59 -4.53
C GLU A 82 -0.28 4.18 -5.01
N PHE A 83 -1.40 3.58 -4.57
CA PHE A 83 -2.73 4.14 -4.81
C PHE A 83 -2.91 5.44 -4.00
N PRO A 84 -3.37 6.55 -4.62
CA PRO A 84 -3.62 7.78 -3.90
C PRO A 84 -4.80 7.61 -2.93
N ALA A 85 -4.67 8.15 -1.72
CA ALA A 85 -5.73 8.15 -0.72
C ALA A 85 -6.77 9.26 -0.96
N ASN A 86 -6.41 10.30 -1.73
CA ASN A 86 -7.34 11.37 -2.09
C ASN A 86 -8.19 10.94 -3.30
N PRO A 87 -9.53 10.87 -3.17
CA PRO A 87 -10.42 10.39 -4.22
C PRO A 87 -10.52 11.31 -5.44
N GLU A 88 -10.03 12.55 -5.34
CA GLU A 88 -9.96 13.49 -6.46
C GLU A 88 -8.72 13.25 -7.36
N VAL A 89 -7.82 12.34 -6.96
CA VAL A 89 -6.60 12.01 -7.71
C VAL A 89 -6.82 10.72 -8.49
N GLU A 90 -6.79 10.86 -9.81
CA GLU A 90 -6.81 9.73 -10.73
C GLU A 90 -5.61 8.80 -10.51
N TRP A 91 -5.84 7.51 -10.71
CA TRP A 91 -4.77 6.51 -10.70
C TRP A 91 -3.75 6.79 -11.79
N THR A 92 -2.46 6.53 -11.51
CA THR A 92 -1.40 6.64 -12.51
C THR A 92 -1.62 5.63 -13.64
N SER A 93 -1.01 5.85 -14.80
CA SER A 93 -1.16 4.93 -15.94
C SER A 93 -0.73 3.49 -15.61
N TRP A 94 0.25 3.33 -14.72
CA TRP A 94 0.63 2.00 -14.22
C TRP A 94 -0.49 1.35 -13.40
N LEU A 95 -1.04 2.07 -12.43
CA LEU A 95 -2.12 1.58 -11.58
C LEU A 95 -3.40 1.28 -12.39
N GLN A 96 -3.75 2.13 -13.35
CA GLN A 96 -4.84 1.86 -14.30
C GLN A 96 -4.59 0.59 -15.11
N GLY A 97 -3.33 0.29 -15.46
CA GLY A 97 -2.93 -0.92 -16.16
C GLY A 97 -3.11 -2.21 -15.35
N LEU A 98 -3.25 -2.12 -14.02
CA LEU A 98 -3.56 -3.27 -13.16
C LEU A 98 -5.02 -3.73 -13.29
N GLY A 99 -5.89 -2.89 -13.84
CA GLY A 99 -7.32 -3.14 -13.93
C GLY A 99 -8.07 -2.86 -12.63
N GLU A 100 -9.40 -2.95 -12.72
CA GLU A 100 -10.28 -2.82 -11.56
C GLU A 100 -10.29 -4.11 -10.74
N PHE A 101 -10.40 -3.98 -9.43
CA PHE A 101 -10.54 -5.10 -8.51
C PHE A 101 -11.43 -4.72 -7.33
N LYS A 102 -12.06 -5.71 -6.72
CA LYS A 102 -12.81 -5.56 -5.48
C LYS A 102 -11.85 -5.42 -4.32
N GLU A 103 -11.95 -4.31 -3.59
CA GLU A 103 -11.25 -4.09 -2.32
C GLU A 103 -11.94 -4.80 -1.17
N GLN A 104 -11.16 -5.24 -0.18
CA GLN A 104 -11.69 -5.79 1.05
C GLN A 104 -12.43 -4.73 1.86
N ASP A 105 -13.71 -4.96 2.13
CA ASP A 105 -14.51 -4.11 3.03
C ASP A 105 -14.16 -4.41 4.50
N LEU A 106 -13.18 -3.69 5.03
CA LEU A 106 -12.65 -3.88 6.39
C LEU A 106 -12.33 -2.54 7.05
N ASP A 107 -12.82 -2.34 8.27
CA ASP A 107 -12.31 -1.27 9.15
C ASP A 107 -10.88 -1.63 9.58
N LEU A 108 -9.89 -0.84 9.10
CA LEU A 108 -8.47 -1.07 9.39
C LEU A 108 -8.15 -1.03 10.90
N THR A 109 -9.01 -0.44 11.73
CA THR A 109 -8.89 -0.49 13.20
C THR A 109 -8.86 -1.93 13.72
N VAL A 110 -9.61 -2.83 13.06
CA VAL A 110 -9.67 -4.26 13.41
C VAL A 110 -8.29 -4.92 13.28
N LEU A 111 -7.43 -4.47 12.37
CA LEU A 111 -6.06 -4.98 12.23
C LEU A 111 -5.24 -4.66 13.48
N GLY A 112 -5.37 -3.45 14.01
CA GLY A 112 -4.73 -3.02 15.26
C GLY A 112 -5.25 -3.80 16.47
N ASP A 113 -6.56 -3.94 16.61
CA ASP A 113 -7.21 -4.66 17.71
C ASP A 113 -6.77 -6.13 17.78
N ASN A 114 -6.54 -6.74 16.61
CA ASN A 114 -6.14 -8.15 16.52
C ASN A 114 -4.63 -8.37 16.51
N HIS A 115 -3.81 -7.32 16.46
CA HIS A 115 -2.36 -7.43 16.25
C HIS A 115 -1.68 -8.37 17.25
N SER A 116 -1.97 -8.21 18.55
CA SER A 116 -1.42 -9.07 19.60
C SER A 116 -1.82 -10.55 19.43
N ARG A 117 -3.06 -10.79 18.97
CA ARG A 117 -3.54 -12.16 18.71
C ARG A 117 -2.84 -12.78 17.51
N VAL A 118 -2.61 -12.01 16.45
CA VAL A 118 -1.89 -12.47 15.25
C VAL A 118 -0.46 -12.87 15.60
N ILE A 119 0.26 -12.07 16.39
CA ILE A 119 1.62 -12.41 16.84
C ILE A 119 1.63 -13.75 17.57
N MET A 120 0.68 -13.99 18.49
CA MET A 120 0.58 -15.28 19.18
C MET A 120 0.29 -16.46 18.25
N VAL A 121 -0.48 -16.24 17.18
CA VAL A 121 -0.76 -17.28 16.18
C VAL A 121 0.49 -17.57 15.34
N TRP A 122 1.23 -16.54 14.92
CA TRP A 122 2.49 -16.69 14.19
C TRP A 122 3.55 -17.44 14.99
N ASP A 123 3.74 -17.06 16.27
CA ASP A 123 4.68 -17.74 17.17
C ASP A 123 4.35 -19.23 17.33
N ARG A 124 3.07 -19.55 17.57
CA ARG A 124 2.60 -20.95 17.65
C ARG A 124 2.72 -21.70 16.32
N GLY A 125 2.64 -20.99 15.20
CA GLY A 125 2.83 -21.51 13.86
C GLY A 125 4.29 -21.78 13.51
N GLY A 126 5.24 -21.39 14.37
CA GLY A 126 6.67 -21.56 14.14
C GLY A 126 7.26 -20.57 13.12
N PHE A 127 6.55 -19.48 12.82
CA PHE A 127 7.08 -18.39 12.00
C PHE A 127 8.05 -17.56 12.87
N GLN A 128 9.28 -17.41 12.39
CA GLN A 128 10.32 -16.57 13.00
C GLN A 128 10.40 -15.21 12.33
#